data_AF-A0A7S1K2T2-F1
#
_entry.id   AF-A0A7S1K2T2-F1
#
_cell.length_a   1.000
_cell.length_b   1.000
_cell.length_c   1.000
_cell.angle_alpha   90.00
_cell.angle_beta   90.00
_cell.angle_gamma   90.00
#
_symmetry.space_group_name_H-M   'P 1'
#
loop_
_entity.id
_entity.type
_entity.pdbx_description
1 polymer ?
#
loop_
_entity_poly.entity_id
_entity_poly.type
_entity_poly.pdbx_seq_one_letter_code
_entity_poly.pdbx_strand_id
1 'polypeptide(L)'
;EWRRLRGANVPDCRVFEAVKQTPRLGLLDLTDYKELTATGLKTHAPELRKLHVLVLRGCSSITDKAVEEVLSHMPVGSNSVLRGLDLMDCPRVTPGGLRRLRLLPSLRNVALGSTRQAVDGKMTDAVLNHLARAQQPLQRGTGSQTQMGEGGGSGLRRLSLQRCGGLTNLSALEHMSSSLIELDLRGAGVSSGGAKALAACTNLQSLCLADCSQLDGAILEAIVQHMDQLR
;
A
#
# COMPACT_ATOMS: atom_id res chain seq x y z
N GLU A 1 17.50 15.69 12.07
CA GLU A 1 16.88 15.09 13.26
C GLU A 1 15.34 15.20 13.21
N TRP A 2 14.67 14.45 12.34
CA TRP A 2 13.21 14.56 12.13
C TRP A 2 12.36 13.79 13.16
N ARG A 3 12.99 12.95 14.00
CA ARG A 3 12.30 12.10 15.00
C ARG A 3 11.69 12.89 16.17
N ARG A 4 11.89 14.21 16.26
CA ARG A 4 11.45 15.06 17.39
C ARG A 4 10.04 15.66 17.26
N LEU A 5 9.29 15.40 16.19
CA LEU A 5 7.91 15.91 16.06
C LEU A 5 6.87 15.06 16.80
N ARG A 6 7.23 13.88 17.34
CA ARG A 6 6.32 13.10 18.20
C ARG A 6 6.06 13.89 19.49
N GLY A 7 4.83 14.37 19.64
CA GLY A 7 4.36 15.06 20.86
C GLY A 7 4.52 16.59 20.86
N ALA A 8 5.11 17.18 19.82
CA ALA A 8 5.16 18.64 19.70
C ALA A 8 3.88 19.13 18.99
N ASN A 9 3.16 20.08 19.58
CA ASN A 9 1.99 20.75 18.99
C ASN A 9 2.43 21.73 17.89
N VAL A 10 3.16 21.22 16.90
CA VAL A 10 3.64 21.97 15.75
C VAL A 10 2.54 21.90 14.69
N PRO A 11 2.10 23.02 14.09
CA PRO A 11 1.17 22.99 12.97
C PRO A 11 1.79 22.35 11.73
N ASP A 12 0.99 21.64 10.93
CA ASP A 12 1.46 20.94 9.73
C ASP A 12 2.14 21.84 8.70
N CYS A 13 1.76 23.12 8.59
CA CYS A 13 2.38 24.10 7.70
C CYS A 13 3.89 24.29 7.98
N ARG A 14 4.34 24.17 9.24
CA ARG A 14 5.77 24.27 9.60
C ARG A 14 6.53 23.02 9.17
N VAL A 15 5.90 21.86 9.27
CA VAL A 15 6.45 20.59 8.80
C VAL A 15 6.65 20.63 7.29
N PHE A 16 5.63 21.07 6.55
CA PHE A 16 5.71 21.16 5.11
C PHE A 16 6.68 22.24 4.60
N GLU A 17 6.84 23.34 5.33
CA GLU A 17 7.89 24.32 5.03
C GLU A 17 9.29 23.69 5.16
N ALA A 18 9.53 22.90 6.21
CA ALA A 18 10.78 22.16 6.35
C ALA A 18 10.96 21.12 5.22
N VAL A 19 9.89 20.43 4.81
CA VAL A 19 9.92 19.49 3.68
C VAL A 19 10.32 20.21 2.40
N LYS A 20 9.78 21.40 2.14
CA LYS A 20 10.13 22.24 1.00
C LYS A 20 11.63 22.59 0.97
N GLN A 21 12.18 22.95 2.12
CA GLN A 21 13.60 23.32 2.28
C GLN A 21 14.56 22.11 2.24
N THR A 22 14.04 20.88 2.21
CA THR A 22 14.86 19.66 2.21
C THR A 22 14.77 18.91 0.87
N PRO A 23 15.48 19.32 -0.19
CA PRO A 23 15.32 18.78 -1.54
C PRO A 23 15.69 17.30 -1.67
N ARG A 24 16.51 16.77 -0.75
CA ARG A 24 16.93 15.36 -0.72
C ARG A 24 16.07 14.48 0.20
N LEU A 25 14.97 15.00 0.75
CA LEU A 25 14.10 14.22 1.62
C LEU A 25 13.46 13.08 0.81
N GLY A 26 13.82 11.84 1.14
CA GLY A 26 13.26 10.64 0.52
C GLY A 26 12.23 9.92 1.39
N LEU A 27 12.20 10.17 2.69
CA LEU A 27 11.28 9.55 3.64
C LEU A 27 10.65 10.63 4.50
N LEU A 28 9.31 10.66 4.52
CA LEU A 28 8.53 11.48 5.44
C LEU A 28 7.66 10.56 6.30
N ASP A 29 7.88 10.60 7.60
CA ASP A 29 7.11 9.85 8.59
C ASP A 29 6.39 10.82 9.53
N LEU A 30 5.06 10.80 9.46
CA LEU A 30 4.12 11.57 10.26
C LEU A 30 3.23 10.66 11.11
N THR A 31 3.72 9.49 11.50
CA THR A 31 2.98 8.55 12.37
C THR A 31 2.40 9.26 13.60
N ASP A 32 1.10 9.07 13.83
CA ASP A 32 0.31 9.63 14.93
C ASP A 32 0.39 11.17 15.05
N TYR A 33 0.69 11.86 13.95
CA TYR A 33 0.77 13.31 13.94
C TYR A 33 -0.63 13.94 13.90
N LYS A 34 -1.14 14.28 15.09
CA LYS A 34 -2.53 14.74 15.32
C LYS A 34 -2.86 16.08 14.66
N GLU A 35 -1.86 16.96 14.53
CA GLU A 35 -2.00 18.29 13.92
C GLU A 35 -2.00 18.23 12.37
N LEU A 36 -1.86 17.05 11.77
CA LEU A 36 -1.93 16.90 10.32
C LEU A 36 -3.36 17.13 9.82
N THR A 37 -3.54 18.14 8.97
CA THR A 37 -4.82 18.43 8.34
C THR A 37 -4.88 17.89 6.91
N ALA A 38 -6.08 17.52 6.47
CA ALA A 38 -6.32 17.16 5.07
C ALA A 38 -6.01 18.32 4.11
N THR A 39 -6.20 19.56 4.56
CA THR A 39 -5.92 20.77 3.77
C THR A 39 -4.42 20.98 3.63
N GLY A 40 -3.65 20.94 4.71
CA GLY A 40 -2.20 21.08 4.67
C GLY A 40 -1.54 20.03 3.77
N LEU A 41 -1.98 18.77 3.88
CA LEU A 41 -1.47 17.70 3.02
C LEU A 41 -1.76 17.95 1.53
N LYS A 42 -2.93 18.50 1.18
CA LYS A 42 -3.28 18.86 -0.20
C LYS A 42 -2.47 20.04 -0.70
N THR A 43 -2.42 21.12 0.08
CA THR A 43 -1.70 22.36 -0.27
C THR A 43 -0.23 22.09 -0.57
N HIS A 44 0.37 21.13 0.15
CA HIS A 44 1.79 20.80 0.03
C HIS A 44 2.07 19.50 -0.74
N ALA A 45 1.08 18.96 -1.46
CA ALA A 45 1.25 17.77 -2.28
C ALA A 45 2.39 17.90 -3.33
N PRO A 46 2.58 19.06 -4.02
CA PRO A 46 3.68 19.22 -4.98
C PRO A 46 5.08 19.00 -4.38
N GLU A 47 5.28 19.35 -3.10
CA GLU A 47 6.55 19.20 -2.39
C GLU A 47 6.85 17.73 -2.05
N LEU A 48 5.83 16.86 -2.02
CA LEU A 48 5.95 15.44 -1.69
C LEU A 48 6.37 14.57 -2.88
N ARG A 49 6.35 15.09 -4.11
CA ARG A 49 6.65 14.33 -5.35
C ARG A 49 8.03 13.65 -5.40
N LYS A 50 8.95 14.08 -4.54
CA LYS A 50 10.33 13.55 -4.39
C LYS A 50 10.45 12.38 -3.41
N LEU A 51 9.38 12.09 -2.66
CA LEU A 51 9.43 11.08 -1.62
C LEU A 51 9.46 9.67 -2.21
N HIS A 52 10.32 8.84 -1.63
CA HIS A 52 10.37 7.41 -1.85
C HIS A 52 9.48 6.67 -0.83
N VAL A 53 9.29 7.22 0.37
CA VAL A 53 8.48 6.63 1.42
C VAL A 53 7.63 7.71 2.10
N LEU A 54 6.33 7.46 2.21
CA LEU A 54 5.38 8.30 2.93
C LEU A 54 4.65 7.46 3.97
N VAL A 55 4.77 7.84 5.24
CA VAL A 55 4.08 7.21 6.37
C VAL A 55 3.16 8.23 7.03
N LEU A 56 1.85 7.97 6.98
CA LEU A 56 0.79 8.79 7.58
C LEU A 56 -0.04 7.95 8.58
N ARG A 57 0.56 6.90 9.14
CA ARG A 57 -0.10 5.98 10.06
C ARG A 57 -0.76 6.74 11.21
N GLY A 58 -2.00 6.39 11.54
CA GLY A 58 -2.72 6.98 12.67
C GLY A 58 -3.17 8.44 12.46
N CYS A 59 -2.92 9.05 11.30
CA CYS A 59 -3.41 10.39 10.99
C CYS A 59 -4.92 10.35 10.71
N SER A 60 -5.73 10.54 11.76
CA SER A 60 -7.19 10.40 11.73
C SER A 60 -7.93 11.42 10.85
N SER A 61 -7.30 12.56 10.57
CA SER A 61 -7.88 13.67 9.81
C SER A 61 -7.70 13.52 8.29
N ILE A 62 -6.86 12.58 7.82
CA ILE A 62 -6.58 12.36 6.39
C ILE A 62 -7.76 11.65 5.72
N THR A 63 -8.14 12.13 4.53
CA THR A 63 -9.31 11.66 3.76
C THR A 63 -8.89 11.17 2.39
N ASP A 64 -9.77 10.45 1.70
CA ASP A 64 -9.59 10.04 0.30
C ASP A 64 -9.14 11.18 -0.60
N LYS A 65 -9.79 12.35 -0.51
CA LYS A 65 -9.43 13.52 -1.32
C LYS A 65 -8.01 14.01 -1.05
N ALA A 66 -7.53 13.91 0.18
CA ALA A 66 -6.17 14.34 0.54
C ALA A 66 -5.12 13.36 0.03
N VAL A 67 -5.38 12.05 0.16
CA VAL A 67 -4.50 11.01 -0.38
C VAL A 67 -4.48 11.07 -1.91
N GLU A 68 -5.64 11.22 -2.56
CA GLU A 68 -5.72 11.32 -4.01
C GLU A 68 -4.94 12.53 -4.55
N GLU A 69 -5.03 13.69 -3.88
CA GLU A 69 -4.25 14.86 -4.23
C GLU A 69 -2.74 14.55 -4.17
N VAL A 70 -2.26 14.03 -3.05
CA VAL A 70 -0.83 13.65 -2.90
C VAL A 70 -0.39 12.70 -4.00
N LEU A 71 -1.15 11.62 -4.23
CA LEU A 71 -0.82 10.62 -5.25
C LEU A 71 -0.90 11.19 -6.68
N SER A 72 -1.65 12.28 -6.92
CA SER A 72 -1.73 12.90 -8.24
C SER A 72 -0.51 13.74 -8.62
N HIS A 73 0.23 14.23 -7.63
CA HIS A 73 1.50 14.96 -7.84
C HIS A 73 2.72 14.03 -7.87
N MET A 74 2.56 12.76 -7.48
CA MET A 74 3.64 11.76 -7.57
C MET A 74 3.94 11.41 -9.03
N PRO A 75 5.23 11.28 -9.41
CA PRO A 75 5.60 10.77 -10.72
C PRO A 75 5.02 9.36 -10.96
N VAL A 76 4.54 9.12 -12.17
CA VAL A 76 3.89 7.87 -12.60
C VAL A 76 4.71 7.15 -13.67
N GLY A 77 4.40 5.87 -13.91
CA GLY A 77 5.07 5.07 -14.93
C GLY A 77 6.57 4.89 -14.64
N SER A 78 7.42 5.00 -15.66
CA SER A 78 8.88 4.82 -15.54
C SER A 78 9.56 5.83 -14.62
N ASN A 79 8.93 6.99 -14.40
CA ASN A 79 9.47 8.04 -13.53
C ASN A 79 9.05 7.87 -12.08
N SER A 80 8.24 6.85 -11.75
CA SER A 80 7.72 6.68 -10.40
C SER A 80 8.83 6.40 -9.38
N VAL A 81 8.86 7.19 -8.31
CA VAL A 81 9.87 7.10 -7.25
C VAL A 81 9.32 6.59 -5.92
N LEU A 82 8.00 6.62 -5.73
CA LEU A 82 7.36 6.20 -4.49
C LEU A 82 7.44 4.67 -4.37
N ARG A 83 8.13 4.21 -3.33
CA ARG A 83 8.37 2.79 -3.00
C ARG A 83 7.61 2.34 -1.76
N GLY A 84 7.24 3.26 -0.87
CA GLY A 84 6.59 2.96 0.39
C GLY A 84 5.41 3.87 0.69
N LEU A 85 4.27 3.29 1.05
CA LEU A 85 3.09 3.99 1.52
C LEU A 85 2.50 3.28 2.74
N ASP A 86 2.40 3.98 3.86
CA ASP A 86 1.73 3.49 5.07
C ASP A 86 0.59 4.45 5.45
N LEU A 87 -0.64 3.93 5.37
CA LEU A 87 -1.89 4.60 5.75
C LEU A 87 -2.66 3.76 6.78
N MET A 88 -1.97 2.92 7.54
CA MET A 88 -2.56 2.17 8.64
C MET A 88 -3.25 3.11 9.61
N ASP A 89 -4.41 2.70 10.13
CA ASP A 89 -5.18 3.46 11.10
C ASP A 89 -5.65 4.86 10.63
N CYS A 90 -5.78 5.05 9.31
CA CYS A 90 -6.46 6.20 8.70
C CYS A 90 -7.94 5.87 8.40
N PRO A 91 -8.89 6.09 9.34
CA PRO A 91 -10.27 5.57 9.24
C PRO A 91 -11.15 6.22 8.16
N ARG A 92 -10.67 7.30 7.52
CA ARG A 92 -11.38 8.05 6.48
C ARG A 92 -10.77 7.84 5.09
N VAL A 93 -9.83 6.90 4.97
CA VAL A 93 -9.25 6.47 3.69
C VAL A 93 -9.89 5.15 3.29
N THR A 94 -10.37 5.10 2.06
CA THR A 94 -11.01 3.96 1.42
C THR A 94 -10.27 3.62 0.12
N PRO A 95 -10.59 2.50 -0.54
CA PRO A 95 -10.04 2.20 -1.86
C PRO A 95 -10.27 3.31 -2.89
N GLY A 96 -11.33 4.12 -2.74
CA GLY A 96 -11.62 5.27 -3.60
C GLY A 96 -10.48 6.30 -3.65
N GLY A 97 -9.92 6.66 -2.49
CA GLY A 97 -8.77 7.57 -2.40
C GLY A 97 -7.45 6.95 -2.91
N LEU A 98 -7.41 5.63 -3.04
CA LEU A 98 -6.24 4.85 -3.47
C LEU A 98 -6.29 4.45 -4.95
N ARG A 99 -7.28 4.95 -5.71
CA ARG A 99 -7.43 4.67 -7.14
C ARG A 99 -6.19 5.00 -7.98
N ARG A 100 -5.34 5.92 -7.53
CA ARG A 100 -4.11 6.31 -8.23
C ARG A 100 -2.93 5.37 -8.00
N LEU A 101 -3.00 4.45 -7.01
CA LEU A 101 -1.96 3.44 -6.80
C LEU A 101 -1.69 2.62 -8.08
N ARG A 102 -2.72 2.42 -8.93
CA ARG A 102 -2.60 1.75 -10.24
C ARG A 102 -1.58 2.37 -11.20
N LEU A 103 -1.14 3.60 -10.95
CA LEU A 103 -0.21 4.35 -11.80
C LEU A 103 1.22 4.41 -11.21
N LEU A 104 1.44 3.75 -10.06
CA LEU A 104 2.68 3.81 -9.30
C LEU A 104 3.36 2.41 -9.28
N PRO A 105 3.96 1.98 -10.40
CA PRO A 105 4.55 0.64 -10.51
C PRO A 105 5.74 0.43 -9.56
N SER A 106 6.41 1.49 -9.12
CA SER A 106 7.57 1.44 -8.23
C SER A 106 7.26 1.09 -6.78
N LEU A 107 5.99 0.95 -6.40
CA LEU A 107 5.58 0.60 -5.04
C LEU A 107 6.12 -0.78 -4.64
N ARG A 108 6.74 -0.84 -3.47
CA ARG A 108 7.32 -2.07 -2.90
C ARG A 108 6.70 -2.41 -1.55
N ASN A 109 6.35 -1.40 -0.75
CA ASN A 109 5.82 -1.58 0.59
C ASN A 109 4.50 -0.81 0.71
N VAL A 110 3.40 -1.50 0.97
CA VAL A 110 2.10 -0.88 1.20
C VAL A 110 1.51 -1.44 2.49
N ALA A 111 1.14 -0.55 3.40
CA ALA A 111 0.46 -0.90 4.64
C ALA A 111 -0.83 -0.11 4.78
N LEU A 112 -1.95 -0.83 4.82
CA LEU A 112 -3.31 -0.31 4.92
C LEU A 112 -4.10 -1.16 5.90
N GLY A 113 -5.21 -0.62 6.40
CA GLY A 113 -6.08 -1.31 7.35
C GLY A 113 -5.97 -0.71 8.74
N SER A 114 -6.14 -1.53 9.78
CA SER A 114 -6.13 -1.06 11.17
C SER A 114 -5.40 -2.00 12.11
N THR A 115 -4.69 -1.41 13.07
CA THR A 115 -4.14 -2.13 14.22
C THR A 115 -5.15 -2.27 15.37
N ARG A 116 -6.26 -1.51 15.33
CA ARG A 116 -7.33 -1.55 16.35
C ARG A 116 -8.13 -2.84 16.25
N GLN A 117 -8.74 -3.27 17.36
CA GLN A 117 -9.50 -4.53 17.37
C GLN A 117 -10.69 -4.57 16.41
N ALA A 118 -11.35 -3.44 16.16
CA ALA A 118 -12.50 -3.40 15.27
C ALA A 118 -12.09 -3.64 13.81
N VAL A 119 -12.74 -4.60 13.17
CA VAL A 119 -12.64 -4.84 11.73
C VAL A 119 -13.46 -3.76 11.03
N ASP A 120 -12.84 -3.01 10.11
CA ASP A 120 -13.55 -2.01 9.29
C ASP A 120 -13.77 -2.57 7.89
N GLY A 121 -15.02 -2.54 7.42
CA GLY A 121 -15.43 -2.97 6.09
C GLY A 121 -15.11 -1.97 4.98
N LYS A 122 -14.56 -0.79 5.30
CA LYS A 122 -14.26 0.26 4.32
C LYS A 122 -13.20 -0.13 3.30
N MET A 123 -12.21 -0.94 3.70
CA MET A 123 -11.17 -1.42 2.79
C MET A 123 -11.66 -2.71 2.12
N THR A 124 -11.93 -2.64 0.82
CA THR A 124 -12.47 -3.74 0.00
C THR A 124 -11.46 -4.24 -1.02
N ASP A 125 -11.81 -5.31 -1.73
CA ASP A 125 -11.02 -5.93 -2.81
C ASP A 125 -10.55 -4.95 -3.90
N ALA A 126 -11.23 -3.79 -4.03
CA ALA A 126 -10.83 -2.72 -4.93
C ALA A 126 -9.37 -2.26 -4.73
N VAL A 127 -8.86 -2.31 -3.49
CA VAL A 127 -7.48 -1.91 -3.21
C VAL A 127 -6.47 -2.88 -3.81
N LEU A 128 -6.75 -4.18 -3.74
CA LEU A 128 -5.92 -5.21 -4.36
C LEU A 128 -5.92 -5.05 -5.88
N ASN A 129 -7.09 -4.75 -6.47
CA ASN A 129 -7.20 -4.49 -7.90
C ASN A 129 -6.41 -3.24 -8.34
N HIS A 130 -6.36 -2.18 -7.52
CA HIS A 130 -5.53 -1.02 -7.81
C HIS A 130 -4.04 -1.35 -7.77
N LEU A 131 -3.60 -2.11 -6.77
CA LEU A 131 -2.21 -2.54 -6.63
C LEU A 131 -1.81 -3.50 -7.76
N ALA A 132 -2.63 -4.50 -8.06
CA ALA A 132 -2.40 -5.47 -9.14
C ALA A 132 -2.24 -4.77 -10.50
N ARG A 133 -3.09 -3.77 -10.81
CA ARG A 133 -2.94 -2.97 -12.02
C ARG A 133 -1.65 -2.16 -12.08
N ALA A 134 -1.11 -1.74 -10.92
CA ALA A 134 0.18 -1.06 -10.87
C ALA A 134 1.34 -2.02 -11.21
N GLN A 135 1.18 -3.32 -10.94
CA GLN A 135 2.21 -4.33 -11.21
C GLN A 135 2.18 -4.85 -12.65
N GLN A 136 1.08 -4.63 -13.37
CA GLN A 136 1.02 -5.03 -14.77
C GLN A 136 1.85 -4.09 -15.64
N PRO A 137 2.50 -4.60 -16.71
CA PRO A 137 3.14 -3.76 -17.69
C PRO A 137 2.10 -2.76 -18.22
N LEU A 138 2.40 -1.46 -18.15
CA LEU A 138 1.60 -0.44 -18.83
C LEU A 138 1.60 -0.80 -20.32
N GLN A 139 0.53 -1.44 -20.80
CA GLN A 139 0.38 -1.71 -22.22
C GLN A 139 0.33 -0.36 -22.94
N ARG A 140 1.43 0.01 -23.58
CA ARG A 140 1.54 1.20 -24.40
C ARG A 140 0.53 1.04 -25.53
N GLY A 141 -0.51 1.88 -25.53
CA GLY A 141 -1.32 2.08 -26.71
C GLY A 141 -0.45 2.53 -27.88
N THR A 142 -0.71 1.93 -29.03
CA THR A 142 -0.25 2.26 -30.39
C THR A 142 1.22 2.00 -30.74
N GLY A 143 1.43 0.90 -31.48
CA GLY A 143 2.17 0.91 -32.74
C GLY A 143 3.63 1.35 -32.73
N SER A 144 4.50 0.61 -32.06
CA SER A 144 5.85 0.32 -32.56
C SER A 144 6.54 -0.67 -31.66
N GLN A 145 7.03 -1.76 -32.25
CA GLN A 145 8.02 -2.64 -31.63
C GLN A 145 9.20 -1.77 -31.21
N THR A 146 9.32 -1.50 -29.91
CA THR A 146 10.57 -1.08 -29.32
C THR A 146 10.93 -2.12 -28.27
N GLN A 147 12.19 -2.50 -28.34
CA GLN A 147 12.84 -3.63 -27.72
C GLN A 147 12.51 -3.77 -26.23
N MET A 148 12.55 -5.02 -25.78
CA MET A 148 12.67 -5.41 -24.39
C MET A 148 13.72 -4.53 -23.69
N GLY A 149 13.23 -3.66 -22.80
CA GLY A 149 14.04 -3.19 -21.68
C GLY A 149 13.94 -4.23 -20.57
N GLU A 150 14.86 -5.18 -20.54
CA GLU A 150 15.27 -5.78 -19.27
C GLU A 150 15.79 -4.64 -18.38
N GLY A 151 15.08 -4.32 -17.31
CA GLY A 151 15.54 -3.21 -16.46
C GLY A 151 14.51 -2.65 -15.51
N GLY A 152 14.15 -3.43 -14.49
CA GLY A 152 13.61 -2.88 -13.25
C GLY A 152 12.54 -3.78 -12.65
N GLY A 153 12.95 -4.74 -11.80
CA GLY A 153 12.02 -5.50 -10.97
C GLY A 153 11.21 -4.57 -10.06
N SER A 154 10.09 -4.08 -10.58
CA SER A 154 9.05 -3.29 -9.94
C SER A 154 7.96 -4.28 -9.54
N GLY A 155 7.89 -4.55 -8.24
CA GLY A 155 7.10 -5.62 -7.69
C GLY A 155 6.82 -5.29 -6.24
N LEU A 156 5.55 -5.36 -5.85
CA LEU A 156 5.14 -5.21 -4.48
C LEU A 156 5.79 -6.35 -3.66
N ARG A 157 6.56 -5.99 -2.65
CA ARG A 157 7.31 -6.92 -1.80
C ARG A 157 6.63 -7.14 -0.46
N ARG A 158 6.05 -6.08 0.11
CA ARG A 158 5.41 -6.11 1.42
C ARG A 158 4.04 -5.49 1.32
N LEU A 159 3.02 -6.27 1.69
CA LEU A 159 1.64 -5.85 1.71
C LEU A 159 1.03 -6.18 3.07
N SER A 160 0.55 -5.16 3.76
CA SER A 160 -0.26 -5.32 4.97
C SER A 160 -1.66 -4.78 4.70
N LEU A 161 -2.67 -5.63 4.90
CA LEU A 161 -4.09 -5.31 4.83
C LEU A 161 -4.81 -5.78 6.10
N GLN A 162 -4.19 -5.52 7.25
CA GLN A 162 -4.70 -5.95 8.56
C GLN A 162 -6.12 -5.44 8.80
N ARG A 163 -7.00 -6.33 9.24
CA ARG A 163 -8.37 -6.08 9.70
C ARG A 163 -9.23 -5.37 8.66
N CYS A 164 -8.92 -5.59 7.38
CA CYS A 164 -9.76 -5.17 6.26
C CYS A 164 -10.86 -6.22 6.05
N GLY A 165 -11.99 -6.06 6.76
CA GLY A 165 -13.10 -7.03 6.70
C GLY A 165 -13.88 -7.01 5.39
N GLY A 166 -13.71 -5.96 4.59
CA GLY A 166 -14.28 -5.88 3.24
C GLY A 166 -13.47 -6.65 2.19
N LEU A 167 -12.35 -7.26 2.58
CA LEU A 167 -11.63 -8.19 1.70
C LEU A 167 -12.35 -9.53 1.70
N THR A 168 -12.77 -9.96 0.52
CA THR A 168 -13.47 -11.22 0.30
C THR A 168 -12.89 -12.02 -0.86
N ASN A 169 -12.23 -11.34 -1.80
CA ASN A 169 -11.64 -11.94 -2.99
C ASN A 169 -10.18 -11.48 -3.16
N LEU A 170 -9.26 -12.41 -2.92
CA LEU A 170 -7.82 -12.15 -3.02
C LEU A 170 -7.21 -12.55 -4.36
N SER A 171 -8.00 -12.94 -5.38
CA SER A 171 -7.49 -13.37 -6.70
C SER A 171 -6.52 -12.38 -7.34
N ALA A 172 -6.69 -11.08 -7.08
CA ALA A 172 -5.78 -10.03 -7.55
C ALA A 172 -4.33 -10.19 -7.02
N LEU A 173 -4.09 -10.96 -5.96
CA LEU A 173 -2.74 -11.29 -5.49
C LEU A 173 -1.96 -12.14 -6.51
N GLU A 174 -2.62 -12.90 -7.37
CA GLU A 174 -1.96 -13.70 -8.40
C GLU A 174 -1.08 -12.85 -9.33
N HIS A 175 -1.44 -11.57 -9.53
CA HIS A 175 -0.67 -10.61 -10.35
C HIS A 175 0.58 -10.05 -9.68
N MET A 176 0.77 -10.30 -8.37
CA MET A 176 1.92 -9.87 -7.57
C MET A 176 2.59 -11.05 -6.84
N SER A 177 2.19 -12.26 -7.19
CA SER A 177 2.62 -13.53 -6.61
C SER A 177 4.12 -13.76 -6.69
N SER A 178 4.75 -13.34 -7.79
CA SER A 178 6.19 -13.49 -8.03
C SER A 178 7.04 -12.40 -7.35
N SER A 179 6.44 -11.37 -6.73
CA SER A 179 7.20 -10.28 -6.11
C SER A 179 7.03 -10.18 -4.59
N LEU A 180 5.89 -10.66 -4.06
CA LEU A 180 5.57 -10.59 -2.65
C LEU A 180 6.51 -11.47 -1.82
N ILE A 181 7.01 -10.90 -0.73
CA ILE A 181 7.88 -11.52 0.27
C ILE A 181 7.17 -11.58 1.62
N GLU A 182 6.48 -10.49 1.99
CA GLU A 182 5.72 -10.41 3.24
C GLU A 182 4.27 -10.02 2.95
N LEU A 183 3.34 -10.80 3.50
CA LEU A 183 1.92 -10.56 3.39
C LEU A 183 1.27 -10.68 4.77
N ASP A 184 0.63 -9.60 5.20
CA ASP A 184 -0.13 -9.57 6.45
C ASP A 184 -1.61 -9.33 6.14
N LEU A 185 -2.42 -10.36 6.40
CA LEU A 185 -3.86 -10.38 6.24
C LEU A 185 -4.57 -10.59 7.58
N ARG A 186 -3.90 -10.32 8.72
CA ARG A 186 -4.48 -10.53 10.04
C ARG A 186 -5.87 -9.93 10.15
N GLY A 187 -6.86 -10.71 10.58
CA GLY A 187 -8.24 -10.24 10.73
C GLY A 187 -8.95 -9.85 9.43
N ALA A 188 -8.40 -10.22 8.27
CA ALA A 188 -9.08 -10.09 6.98
C ALA A 188 -10.01 -11.30 6.72
N GLY A 189 -11.03 -11.09 5.89
CA GLY A 189 -11.95 -12.13 5.43
C GLY A 189 -11.33 -12.97 4.32
N VAL A 190 -10.48 -13.94 4.66
CA VAL A 190 -9.88 -14.83 3.67
C VAL A 190 -10.88 -15.94 3.30
N SER A 191 -11.39 -15.90 2.06
CA SER A 191 -12.25 -16.96 1.50
C SER A 191 -11.44 -18.10 0.87
N SER A 192 -12.10 -19.20 0.49
CA SER A 192 -11.48 -20.33 -0.23
C SER A 192 -10.85 -19.92 -1.57
N GLY A 193 -11.43 -18.94 -2.28
CA GLY A 193 -10.82 -18.35 -3.47
C GLY A 193 -9.52 -17.59 -3.15
N GLY A 194 -9.43 -17.01 -1.95
CA GLY A 194 -8.21 -16.37 -1.47
C GLY A 194 -7.08 -17.36 -1.19
N ALA A 195 -7.39 -18.59 -0.77
CA ALA A 195 -6.41 -19.64 -0.53
C ALA A 195 -5.58 -19.97 -1.79
N LYS A 196 -6.24 -20.08 -2.95
CA LYS A 196 -5.57 -20.33 -4.23
C LYS A 196 -4.63 -19.19 -4.62
N ALA A 197 -5.05 -17.94 -4.40
CA ALA A 197 -4.22 -16.78 -4.68
C ALA A 197 -2.99 -16.71 -3.76
N LEU A 198 -3.15 -17.10 -2.49
CA LEU A 198 -2.04 -17.23 -1.54
C LEU A 198 -1.06 -18.33 -1.94
N ALA A 199 -1.58 -19.48 -2.36
CA ALA A 199 -0.80 -20.59 -2.89
C ALA A 199 0.07 -20.17 -4.09
N ALA A 200 -0.43 -19.29 -4.97
CA ALA A 200 0.33 -18.79 -6.10
C ALA A 200 1.56 -17.92 -5.71
N CYS A 201 1.61 -17.34 -4.51
CA CYS A 201 2.68 -16.45 -4.05
C CYS A 201 3.99 -17.21 -3.74
N THR A 202 4.75 -17.58 -4.77
CA THR A 202 5.91 -18.48 -4.65
C THR A 202 7.13 -17.90 -3.92
N ASN A 203 7.25 -16.58 -3.84
CA ASN A 203 8.37 -15.91 -3.17
C ASN A 203 8.06 -15.49 -1.72
N LEU A 204 6.90 -15.89 -1.19
CA LEU A 204 6.45 -15.46 0.12
C LEU A 204 7.27 -16.13 1.23
N GLN A 205 7.91 -15.30 2.06
CA GLN A 205 8.73 -15.72 3.19
C GLN A 205 8.03 -15.52 4.53
N SER A 206 7.08 -14.58 4.59
CA SER A 206 6.30 -14.27 5.80
C SER A 206 4.83 -14.09 5.46
N LEU A 207 3.97 -14.88 6.10
CA LEU A 207 2.51 -14.81 5.97
C LEU A 207 1.88 -14.70 7.35
N CYS A 208 1.10 -13.64 7.60
CA CYS A 208 0.32 -13.49 8.82
C CYS A 208 -1.18 -13.62 8.51
N LEU A 209 -1.80 -14.63 9.12
CA LEU A 209 -3.22 -14.97 9.00
C LEU A 209 -3.94 -15.00 10.35
N ALA A 210 -3.35 -14.37 11.38
CA ALA A 210 -3.93 -14.33 12.72
C ALA A 210 -5.32 -13.67 12.71
N ASP A 211 -6.20 -14.04 13.64
CA ASP A 211 -7.55 -13.46 13.79
C ASP A 211 -8.46 -13.55 12.54
N CYS A 212 -8.11 -14.34 11.52
CA CYS A 212 -8.98 -14.56 10.35
C CYS A 212 -10.07 -15.57 10.68
N SER A 213 -11.28 -15.08 10.97
CA SER A 213 -12.42 -15.90 11.42
C SER A 213 -12.98 -16.87 10.36
N GLN A 214 -12.62 -16.70 9.09
CA GLN A 214 -13.08 -17.52 7.97
C GLN A 214 -12.09 -18.63 7.56
N LEU A 215 -10.95 -18.75 8.25
CA LEU A 215 -10.01 -19.83 7.97
C LEU A 215 -10.54 -21.15 8.51
N ASP A 216 -10.78 -22.09 7.60
CA ASP A 216 -11.04 -23.48 7.91
C ASP A 216 -9.82 -24.36 7.58
N GLY A 217 -9.89 -25.64 7.96
CA GLY A 217 -8.81 -26.60 7.72
C GLY A 217 -8.48 -26.79 6.23
N ALA A 218 -9.48 -26.71 5.36
CA ALA A 218 -9.28 -26.89 3.91
C ALA A 218 -8.48 -25.73 3.29
N ILE A 219 -8.75 -24.49 3.72
CA ILE A 219 -7.97 -23.30 3.30
C ILE A 219 -6.52 -23.43 3.75
N LEU A 220 -6.28 -23.85 4.99
CA LEU A 220 -4.93 -24.04 5.52
C LEU A 220 -4.18 -25.17 4.80
N GLU A 221 -4.84 -26.30 4.55
CA GLU A 221 -4.25 -27.41 3.79
C GLU A 221 -3.86 -26.99 2.37
N ALA A 222 -4.71 -26.23 1.68
CA ALA A 222 -4.41 -25.73 0.34
C ALA A 222 -3.18 -24.81 0.31
N ILE A 223 -3.02 -23.95 1.33
CA ILE A 223 -1.85 -23.08 1.48
C ILE A 223 -0.61 -23.92 1.77
N VAL A 224 -0.68 -24.83 2.74
CA VAL A 224 0.45 -25.67 3.16
C VAL A 224 0.93 -26.57 2.03
N GLN A 225 0.02 -27.26 1.34
CA GLN A 225 0.38 -28.13 0.20
C GLN A 225 1.14 -27.37 -0.89
N HIS A 226 0.78 -26.11 -1.15
CA HIS A 226 1.49 -25.31 -2.14
C HIS A 226 2.84 -24.79 -1.61
N MET A 227 2.92 -24.41 -0.33
CA MET A 227 4.18 -23.97 0.28
C MET A 227 5.20 -25.10 0.42
N ASP A 228 4.77 -26.34 0.65
CA ASP A 228 5.65 -27.51 0.68
C ASP A 228 6.22 -27.87 -0.70
N GLN A 229 5.52 -27.54 -1.80
CA GLN A 229 6.03 -27.71 -3.17
C GLN A 229 7.09 -26.65 -3.56
N LEU A 230 7.28 -25.63 -2.73
CA LEU A 230 8.25 -24.55 -2.93
C LEU A 230 9.55 -24.75 -2.14
N ARG A 231 9.68 -25.85 -1.39
CA ARG A 231 10.90 -26.24 -0.65
C ARG A 231 11.91 -26.97 -1.51
#